data_AF-A0AAV9KLA8-F1
#
_entry.id   AF-A0AAV9KLA8-F1
#
_cell.length_a   1.000
_cell.length_b   1.000
_cell.length_c   1.000
_cell.angle_alpha   90.00
_cell.angle_beta   90.00
_cell.angle_gamma   90.00
#
_symmetry.space_group_name_H-M   'P 1'
#
loop_
_entity.id
_entity.type
_entity.pdbx_description
1 polymer ?
#
loop_
_entity_poly.entity_id
_entity_poly.type
_entity_poly.pdbx_seq_one_letter_code
_entity_poly.pdbx_strand_id
1 'polypeptide(L)'
;MTKSYASTSDSAPKSANITYYGRLNDIVELNYYEKFKVILFKCDWVDVTQGRGVMKDDLGFTLVNFSHLIHSNDQVSIEPFIFAGQAQQVIFVQDLDHEWFVPRSIKPRDIFDMGEENSIRFDSSMQCDTTV
;
A
#
# COMPACT_ATOMS: atom_id res chain seq x y z
N MET A 1 -4.22 -0.74 -11.90
CA MET A 1 -3.68 0.63 -12.00
C MET A 1 -4.68 1.59 -11.38
N THR A 2 -4.22 2.52 -10.54
CA THR A 2 -5.10 3.52 -9.91
C THR A 2 -5.23 4.72 -10.85
N LYS A 3 -6.45 5.17 -11.09
CA LYS A 3 -6.70 6.40 -11.86
C LYS A 3 -6.67 7.59 -10.90
N SER A 4 -5.78 8.54 -11.15
CA SER A 4 -5.78 9.84 -10.46
C SER A 4 -6.20 10.93 -11.43
N TYR A 5 -7.02 11.87 -10.96
CA TYR A 5 -7.50 13.03 -11.70
C TYR A 5 -6.89 14.28 -11.08
N ALA A 6 -6.38 15.21 -11.91
CA ALA A 6 -5.84 16.46 -11.39
C ALA A 6 -6.96 17.41 -10.90
N SER A 7 -8.17 17.26 -11.44
CA SER A 7 -9.39 17.98 -11.02
C SER A 7 -10.64 17.20 -11.44
N THR A 8 -11.81 17.61 -10.94
CA THR A 8 -13.12 17.07 -11.35
C THR A 8 -13.47 17.35 -12.81
N SER A 9 -12.80 18.30 -13.46
CA SER A 9 -12.95 18.66 -14.87
C SER A 9 -11.93 17.99 -15.79
N ASP A 10 -10.96 17.26 -15.24
CA ASP A 10 -9.90 16.62 -16.01
C ASP A 10 -10.43 15.33 -16.66
N SER A 11 -10.55 15.33 -17.98
CA SER A 11 -11.01 14.20 -18.77
C SER A 11 -9.90 13.22 -19.14
N ALA A 12 -8.64 13.51 -18.78
CA ALA A 12 -7.47 12.70 -19.07
C ALA A 12 -6.89 12.08 -17.79
N PRO A 13 -7.49 10.99 -17.25
CA PRO A 13 -6.97 10.32 -16.07
C PRO A 13 -5.54 9.84 -16.32
N LYS A 14 -4.58 10.31 -15.51
CA LYS A 14 -3.24 9.74 -15.51
C LYS A 14 -3.33 8.38 -14.83
N SER A 15 -3.09 7.33 -15.61
CA SER A 15 -2.90 5.98 -15.09
C SER A 15 -1.48 5.89 -14.56
N ALA A 16 -1.32 6.08 -13.25
CA ALA A 16 -0.04 5.94 -12.57
C ALA A 16 -0.10 4.75 -11.62
N ASN A 17 1.01 3.99 -11.55
CA ASN A 17 1.16 2.98 -10.50
C ASN A 17 1.60 3.70 -9.22
N ILE A 18 0.64 4.20 -8.45
CA ILE A 18 0.89 4.91 -7.19
C ILE A 18 1.00 3.86 -6.09
N THR A 19 2.18 3.80 -5.46
CA THR A 19 2.40 3.00 -4.24
C THR A 19 2.08 3.85 -3.02
N TYR A 20 1.17 3.35 -2.19
CA TYR A 20 0.84 3.96 -0.90
C TYR A 20 1.64 3.31 0.21
N TYR A 21 2.04 4.11 1.20
CA TYR A 21 2.75 3.65 2.39
C TYR A 21 1.92 4.02 3.60
N GLY A 22 1.69 3.04 4.46
CA GLY A 22 0.87 3.24 5.64
C GLY A 22 1.44 2.52 6.85
N ARG A 23 1.24 3.10 8.03
CA ARG A 23 1.49 2.43 9.30
C ARG A 23 0.22 1.70 9.69
N LEU A 24 0.33 0.39 9.88
CA LEU A 24 -0.78 -0.42 10.38
C LEU A 24 -1.12 0.02 11.81
N ASN A 25 -2.36 0.44 12.00
CA ASN A 25 -2.87 0.89 13.29
C ASN A 25 -3.81 -0.12 13.93
N ASP A 26 -4.67 -0.75 13.11
CA ASP A 26 -5.66 -1.69 13.61
C ASP A 26 -5.97 -2.77 12.57
N ILE A 27 -6.44 -3.92 13.04
CA ILE A 27 -6.88 -5.04 12.21
C ILE A 27 -8.32 -5.37 12.59
N VAL A 28 -9.23 -5.21 11.64
CA VAL A 28 -10.66 -5.45 11.84
C VAL A 28 -11.08 -6.71 11.09
N GLU A 29 -11.65 -7.67 11.81
CA GLU A 29 -12.35 -8.82 11.22
C GLU A 29 -13.84 -8.51 11.10
N LEU A 30 -14.37 -8.53 9.87
CA LEU A 30 -15.80 -8.53 9.62
C LEU A 30 -16.27 -9.97 9.49
N ASN A 31 -17.08 -10.43 10.43
CA ASN A 31 -17.64 -11.77 10.45
C ASN A 31 -19.12 -11.75 9.99
N TYR A 32 -19.35 -12.19 8.76
CA TYR A 32 -20.68 -12.34 8.19
C TYR A 32 -21.22 -13.74 8.47
N TYR A 33 -22.00 -13.84 9.55
CA TYR A 33 -22.72 -15.06 9.94
C TYR A 33 -21.83 -16.30 10.10
N GLU A 34 -20.58 -16.14 10.52
CA GLU A 34 -19.59 -17.21 10.70
C GLU A 34 -19.21 -17.98 9.43
N LYS A 35 -19.74 -17.58 8.28
CA LYS A 35 -19.51 -18.23 6.98
C LYS A 35 -18.49 -17.49 6.14
N PHE A 36 -18.45 -16.17 6.28
CA PHE A 36 -17.59 -15.32 5.47
C PHE A 36 -16.90 -14.29 6.36
N LYS A 37 -15.57 -14.33 6.38
CA LYS A 37 -14.74 -13.44 7.17
C LYS A 37 -13.89 -12.58 6.24
N VAL A 38 -13.85 -11.29 6.52
CA VAL A 38 -13.03 -10.32 5.79
C VAL A 38 -12.11 -9.63 6.78
N ILE A 39 -10.82 -9.58 6.46
CA ILE A 39 -9.83 -8.83 7.25
C ILE A 39 -9.54 -7.50 6.56
N LEU A 40 -9.74 -6.42 7.32
CA LEU A 40 -9.40 -5.07 6.93
C LEU A 40 -8.24 -4.56 7.79
N PHE A 41 -7.31 -3.86 7.16
CA PHE A 41 -6.25 -3.13 7.83
C PHE A 41 -6.60 -1.65 7.85
N LYS A 42 -6.62 -1.06 9.04
CA LYS A 42 -6.67 0.39 9.22
C LYS A 42 -5.25 0.92 9.22
N CYS A 43 -4.95 1.83 8.32
CA CYS A 43 -3.61 2.40 8.20
C CYS A 43 -3.62 3.92 8.35
N ASP A 44 -2.59 4.47 8.99
CA ASP A 44 -2.23 5.88 8.82
C ASP A 44 -1.47 6.02 7.50
N TRP A 45 -2.10 6.64 6.52
CA TRP A 45 -1.50 6.81 5.19
C TRP A 45 -0.62 8.06 5.12
N VAL A 46 0.58 7.89 4.56
CA VAL A 46 1.51 8.96 4.23
C VAL A 46 0.99 9.76 3.03
N ASP A 47 1.14 11.09 3.04
CA ASP A 47 0.86 11.95 1.89
C ASP A 47 1.83 11.65 0.73
N VAL A 48 1.35 10.86 -0.25
CA VAL A 48 2.11 10.44 -1.44
C VAL A 48 2.32 11.57 -2.46
N THR A 49 1.84 12.79 -2.17
CA THR A 49 2.17 13.97 -2.96
C THR A 49 3.69 14.18 -2.92
N GLN A 50 4.33 14.22 -4.09
CA GLN A 50 5.78 14.35 -4.20
C GLN A 50 6.29 15.58 -3.43
N GLY A 51 7.29 15.38 -2.57
CA GLY A 51 7.88 16.44 -1.74
C GLY A 51 7.13 16.74 -0.44
N ARG A 52 6.08 15.98 -0.10
CA ARG A 52 5.42 16.04 1.22
C ARG A 52 5.78 14.82 2.07
N GLY A 53 4.99 13.76 2.01
CA GLY A 53 5.23 12.54 2.77
C GLY A 53 6.10 11.52 2.03
N VAL A 54 6.32 11.70 0.71
CA VAL A 54 7.17 10.82 -0.10
C VAL A 54 8.14 11.61 -0.97
N MET A 55 9.40 11.19 -0.97
CA MET A 55 10.43 11.69 -1.88
C MET A 55 11.39 10.56 -2.28
N LYS A 56 12.37 10.90 -3.13
CA LYS A 56 13.50 10.04 -3.45
C LYS A 56 14.80 10.71 -3.03
N ASP A 57 15.72 9.93 -2.47
CA ASP A 57 17.08 10.41 -2.21
C ASP A 57 17.93 10.45 -3.50
N ASP A 58 19.17 10.92 -3.37
CA ASP A 58 20.13 11.02 -4.48
C ASP A 58 20.51 9.65 -5.08
N LEU A 59 20.28 8.57 -4.34
CA LEU A 59 20.53 7.18 -4.77
C LEU A 59 19.28 6.54 -5.38
N GLY A 60 18.15 7.25 -5.41
CA GLY A 60 16.87 6.81 -5.96
C GLY A 60 16.02 5.94 -5.01
N PHE A 61 16.41 5.79 -3.74
CA PHE A 61 15.58 5.13 -2.73
C PHE A 61 14.37 5.98 -2.39
N THR A 62 13.22 5.33 -2.21
CA THR A 62 12.02 6.00 -1.70
C THR A 62 12.18 6.25 -0.21
N LEU A 63 11.96 7.50 0.19
CA LEU A 63 11.85 7.93 1.58
C LEU A 63 10.40 8.26 1.91
N VAL A 64 9.94 7.84 3.08
CA VAL A 64 8.59 8.12 3.59
C VAL A 64 8.65 8.84 4.93
N ASN A 65 7.75 9.79 5.15
CA ASN A 65 7.67 10.58 6.37
C ASN A 65 6.27 10.50 6.98
N PHE A 66 6.17 9.89 8.16
CA PHE A 66 4.91 9.69 8.88
C PHE A 66 4.40 10.92 9.64
N SER A 67 5.16 12.01 9.71
CA SER A 67 4.69 13.31 10.19
C SER A 67 3.77 14.00 9.17
N HIS A 68 3.84 13.58 7.90
CA HIS A 68 3.01 14.07 6.80
C HIS A 68 1.96 13.02 6.42
N LEU A 69 0.92 12.89 7.23
CA LEU A 69 -0.20 12.00 6.94
C LEU A 69 -1.23 12.69 6.03
N ILE A 70 -1.95 11.91 5.22
CA ILE A 70 -2.99 12.45 4.34
C ILE A 70 -4.11 13.15 5.14
N HIS A 71 -4.34 12.71 6.38
CA HIS A 71 -5.39 13.23 7.25
C HIS A 71 -4.97 14.44 8.11
N SER A 72 -3.75 14.98 7.93
CA SER A 72 -3.26 16.07 8.78
C SER A 72 -3.95 17.43 8.53
N ASN A 73 -4.66 17.59 7.40
CA ASN A 73 -5.51 18.75 7.11
C ASN A 73 -6.92 18.25 6.81
N ASP A 74 -7.91 18.68 7.60
CA ASP A 74 -9.34 18.30 7.66
C ASP A 74 -10.17 18.30 6.34
N GLN A 75 -9.55 18.34 5.16
CA GLN A 75 -10.23 18.53 3.88
C GLN A 75 -10.42 17.27 3.03
N VAL A 76 -9.80 16.13 3.36
CA VAL A 76 -9.96 14.89 2.59
C VAL A 76 -10.03 13.66 3.51
N SER A 77 -11.24 13.12 3.70
CA SER A 77 -11.43 11.80 4.32
C SER A 77 -11.10 10.72 3.28
N ILE A 78 -9.82 10.37 3.16
CA ILE A 78 -9.45 9.13 2.44
C ILE A 78 -9.91 7.92 3.26
N GLU A 79 -10.33 6.86 2.56
CA GLU A 79 -10.66 5.57 3.15
C GLU A 79 -9.45 5.00 3.92
N PRO A 80 -9.49 4.89 5.27
CA PRO A 80 -8.35 4.41 6.05
C PRO A 80 -8.21 2.88 6.00
N PHE A 81 -9.23 2.17 5.52
CA PHE A 81 -9.27 0.71 5.47
C PHE A 81 -8.84 0.17 4.10
N ILE A 82 -8.02 -0.88 4.12
CA ILE A 82 -7.72 -1.69 2.94
C ILE A 82 -7.95 -3.17 3.24
N PHE A 83 -8.23 -3.98 2.22
CA PHE A 83 -8.26 -5.42 2.40
C PHE A 83 -6.86 -5.95 2.68
N ALA A 84 -6.73 -6.91 3.60
CA ALA A 84 -5.44 -7.51 3.93
C ALA A 84 -4.71 -8.06 2.69
N GLY A 85 -5.45 -8.67 1.75
CA GLY A 85 -4.89 -9.21 0.51
C GLY A 85 -4.39 -8.17 -0.49
N GLN A 86 -4.68 -6.88 -0.28
CA GLN A 86 -4.16 -5.77 -1.10
C GLN A 86 -2.88 -5.15 -0.51
N ALA A 87 -2.48 -5.57 0.70
CA ALA A 87 -1.34 -5.02 1.39
C ALA A 87 -0.10 -5.92 1.23
N GLN A 88 1.07 -5.29 1.11
CA GLN A 88 2.34 -5.97 1.27
C GLN A 88 3.01 -5.49 2.56
N GLN A 89 3.48 -6.42 3.40
CA GLN A 89 4.20 -6.08 4.61
C GLN A 89 5.61 -5.55 4.27
N VAL A 90 5.95 -4.42 4.87
CA VAL A 90 7.28 -3.80 4.82
C VAL A 90 7.71 -3.39 6.23
N ILE A 91 9.01 -3.31 6.47
CA ILE A 91 9.57 -2.58 7.62
C ILE A 91 10.01 -1.19 7.18
N PHE A 92 9.94 -0.22 8.08
CA PHE A 92 10.42 1.13 7.87
C PHE A 92 11.71 1.30 8.67
N VAL A 93 12.83 1.46 7.97
CA VAL A 93 14.16 1.68 8.59
C VAL A 93 14.39 3.19 8.65
N GLN A 94 14.62 3.72 9.84
CA GLN A 94 14.90 5.15 10.01
C GLN A 94 16.18 5.54 9.27
N ASP A 95 16.12 6.63 8.51
CA ASP A 95 17.29 7.21 7.84
C ASP A 95 18.10 8.07 8.83
N LEU A 96 19.25 8.60 8.39
CA LEU A 96 20.08 9.52 9.17
C LEU A 96 19.32 10.78 9.61
N ASP A 97 18.33 11.20 8.81
CA ASP A 97 17.35 12.20 9.21
C ASP A 97 16.24 11.54 10.04
N HIS A 98 15.98 12.08 11.24
CA HIS A 98 15.09 11.48 12.21
C HIS A 98 13.63 11.37 11.76
N GLU A 99 13.23 12.12 10.73
CA GLU A 99 11.85 12.18 10.24
C GLU A 99 11.56 11.28 9.04
N TRP A 100 12.58 10.72 8.38
CA TRP A 100 12.44 9.91 7.17
C TRP A 100 12.74 8.43 7.40
N PHE A 101 12.03 7.59 6.64
CA PHE A 101 12.17 6.15 6.71
C PHE A 101 12.30 5.54 5.31
N VAL A 102 13.13 4.51 5.19
CA VAL A 102 13.28 3.70 3.99
C VAL A 102 12.40 2.44 4.14
N PRO A 103 11.37 2.25 3.29
CA PRO A 103 10.59 1.01 3.27
C PRO A 103 11.44 -0.15 2.75
N ARG A 104 11.43 -1.29 3.45
CA ARG A 104 12.06 -2.54 3.02
C ARG A 104 11.05 -3.67 3.02
N SER A 105 10.87 -4.31 1.87
CA SER A 105 10.10 -5.55 1.76
C SER A 105 10.74 -6.63 2.61
N ILE A 106 9.91 -7.36 3.34
CA ILE A 106 10.34 -8.51 4.14
C ILE A 106 9.91 -9.76 3.37
N LYS A 107 10.81 -10.72 3.21
CA LYS A 107 10.41 -12.07 2.82
C LYS A 107 9.91 -12.80 4.08
N PRO A 108 8.67 -13.30 4.11
CA PRO A 108 8.20 -14.15 5.21
C PRO A 108 9.17 -15.31 5.41
N ARG A 109 9.55 -15.59 6.67
CA ARG A 109 10.55 -16.63 6.99
C ARG A 109 10.14 -18.04 6.52
N ASP A 110 8.84 -18.26 6.36
CA ASP A 110 8.28 -19.57 6.01
C ASP A 110 8.19 -19.78 4.49
N ILE A 111 8.63 -18.82 3.67
CA ILE A 111 8.78 -18.97 2.22
C ILE A 111 10.27 -19.21 1.94
N PHE A 112 10.68 -20.47 2.00
CA PHE A 112 12.01 -20.89 1.51
C PHE A 112 12.02 -20.81 -0.02
N ASP A 113 12.60 -19.72 -0.53
CA ASP A 113 12.89 -19.51 -1.94
C ASP A 113 14.10 -20.38 -2.33
N MET A 114 13.83 -21.57 -2.86
CA MET A 114 14.84 -22.53 -3.32
C MET A 114 15.48 -22.16 -4.67
N GLY A 115 15.33 -20.90 -5.11
CA GLY A 115 15.95 -20.36 -6.31
C GLY A 115 15.49 -21.06 -7.59
N GLU A 116 14.41 -20.58 -8.21
CA GLU A 116 14.05 -21.04 -9.55
C GLU A 116 14.75 -20.18 -10.61
N GLU A 117 15.75 -20.76 -11.26
CA GLU A 117 16.33 -20.26 -12.50
C GLU A 117 15.27 -20.37 -13.63
N ASN A 118 14.70 -19.24 -14.03
CA ASN A 118 13.85 -19.00 -15.21
C ASN A 118 12.41 -19.60 -15.28
N SER A 119 11.45 -18.67 -15.45
CA SER A 119 10.02 -18.80 -15.85
C SER A 119 9.09 -19.48 -14.84
N ILE A 120 8.05 -18.81 -14.32
CA ILE A 120 6.71 -18.68 -14.95
C ILE A 120 6.01 -17.39 -14.48
N ARG A 121 5.33 -16.69 -15.41
CA ARG A 121 4.41 -15.58 -15.10
C ARG A 121 3.21 -16.12 -14.32
N PHE A 122 3.03 -15.68 -13.08
CA PHE A 122 1.74 -15.84 -12.39
C PHE A 122 0.79 -14.75 -12.85
N ASP A 123 0.02 -15.03 -13.90
CA ASP A 123 -1.23 -14.33 -14.15
C ASP A 123 -2.21 -14.73 -13.05
N SER A 124 -2.53 -13.81 -12.14
CA SER A 124 -3.64 -14.00 -11.19
C SER A 124 -4.94 -13.69 -11.91
N SER A 125 -5.41 -14.63 -12.74
CA SER A 125 -6.82 -14.70 -13.06
C SER A 125 -7.55 -15.24 -11.83
N MET A 126 -8.24 -14.35 -11.11
CA MET A 126 -9.29 -14.76 -10.19
C MET A 126 -10.39 -15.41 -11.04
N GLN A 127 -10.41 -16.74 -11.09
CA GLN A 127 -11.54 -17.48 -11.60
C GLN A 127 -12.47 -17.76 -10.41
N CYS A 128 -13.47 -16.91 -10.24
CA CYS A 128 -14.61 -17.19 -9.39
C CYS A 128 -15.54 -18.14 -10.15
N ASP A 129 -15.38 -19.45 -9.93
CA ASP A 129 -16.38 -20.42 -10.36
C ASP A 129 -17.63 -20.26 -9.49
N THR A 130 -18.69 -19.73 -10.09
CA THR A 130 -20.06 -19.91 -9.62
C THR A 130 -20.62 -21.13 -10.33
N THR A 131 -20.90 -22.19 -9.58
CA THR A 131 -21.79 -23.25 -10.04
C THR A 131 -22.77 -23.58 -8.93
N VAL A 132 -24.04 -23.27 -9.17
CA VAL A 132 -25.19 -24.03 -8.68
C VAL A 132 -25.71 -24.83 -9.86
#